data_AF-A0A536BLP2-F1
#
_entry.id   AF-A0A536BLP2-F1
#
_cell.length_a   1.000
_cell.length_b   1.000
_cell.length_c   1.000
_cell.angle_alpha   90.00
_cell.angle_beta   90.00
_cell.angle_gamma   90.00
#
_symmetry.space_group_name_H-M   'P 1'
#
loop_
_entity.id
_entity.type
_entity.pdbx_description
1 polymer ?
#
loop_
_entity_poly.entity_id
_entity_poly.type
_entity_poly.pdbx_seq_one_letter_code
_entity_poly.pdbx_strand_id
1 'polypeptide(L)' 'MSTEVLTSTERKMARAVEAMERDFQGIRTGRASTSLVERIHVEYYGTQTPLNQLAGISVPEP' A
#
# COMPACT_ATOMS: atom_id res chain seq x y z
N MET A 1 -25.81 24.26 -1.40
CA MET A 1 -25.46 23.68 -2.72
C MET A 1 -23.98 23.88 -3.09
N SER A 2 -23.33 25.02 -2.83
CA SER A 2 -21.89 25.20 -3.09
C SER A 2 -20.97 24.39 -2.15
N THR A 3 -21.30 24.30 -0.87
CA THR A 3 -20.47 23.59 0.13
C THR A 3 -20.39 22.08 -0.11
N GLU A 4 -21.49 21.43 -0.51
CA GLU A 4 -21.48 20.00 -0.86
C GLU A 4 -20.55 19.70 -2.03
N VAL A 5 -20.52 20.57 -3.04
CA VAL A 5 -19.63 20.42 -4.20
C VAL A 5 -18.17 20.51 -3.75
N LEU A 6 -17.82 21.49 -2.91
CA LEU A 6 -16.47 21.62 -2.35
C LEU A 6 -16.06 20.37 -1.56
N THR A 7 -16.89 19.92 -0.62
CA THR A 7 -16.60 18.73 0.20
C THR A 7 -16.54 17.43 -0.63
N SER A 8 -17.33 17.32 -1.70
CA SER A 8 -17.24 16.16 -2.61
C SER A 8 -15.95 16.18 -3.43
N THR A 9 -15.47 17.37 -3.78
CA THR A 9 -14.27 17.58 -4.59
C THR A 9 -13.02 17.32 -3.75
N GLU A 10 -12.97 17.84 -2.53
CA GLU A 10 -11.90 17.54 -1.57
C GLU A 10 -11.75 16.04 -1.33
N ARG A 11 -12.87 15.32 -1.13
CA ARG A 11 -12.84 13.86 -0.97
C ARG A 11 -12.29 13.13 -2.20
N LYS A 12 -12.62 13.60 -3.41
CA LYS A 12 -12.08 13.02 -4.65
C LYS A 12 -10.58 13.30 -4.78
N MET A 13 -10.13 14.51 -4.44
CA MET A 13 -8.72 14.87 -4.46
C MET A 13 -7.91 14.04 -3.46
N ALA A 14 -8.39 13.90 -2.22
CA ALA A 14 -7.77 13.04 -1.22
C ALA A 14 -7.65 11.59 -1.70
N ARG A 15 -8.72 11.03 -2.28
CA ARG A 15 -8.70 9.67 -2.82
C ARG A 15 -7.72 9.49 -3.98
N ALA A 16 -7.53 10.53 -4.81
CA ALA A 16 -6.55 10.51 -5.89
C ALA A 16 -5.11 10.49 -5.36
N VAL A 17 -4.82 11.28 -4.32
CA VAL A 17 -3.52 11.27 -3.65
C VAL A 17 -3.24 9.92 -3.00
N GLU A 18 -4.21 9.35 -2.28
CA GLU A 18 -4.07 8.02 -1.69
C GLU A 18 -3.83 6.93 -2.75
N ALA A 19 -4.46 7.04 -3.93
CA ALA A 19 -4.22 6.11 -5.03
C ALA A 19 -2.78 6.21 -5.56
N MET A 20 -2.30 7.44 -5.77
CA MET A 20 -0.92 7.70 -6.17
C MET A 20 0.10 7.14 -5.17
N GLU A 21 -0.12 7.35 -3.87
CA GLU A 21 0.77 6.82 -2.83
C GLU A 21 0.80 5.29 -2.83
N ARG A 22 -0.36 4.63 -2.99
CA ARG A 22 -0.43 3.16 -3.09
C ARG A 22 0.33 2.62 -4.29
N ASP A 23 0.32 3.35 -5.41
CA ASP A 23 1.05 2.95 -6.60
C ASP A 23 2.56 3.09 -6.39
N PHE A 24 3.01 4.18 -5.75
CA PHE A 24 4.41 4.40 -5.43
C PHE A 24 4.99 3.41 -4.43
N GLN A 25 4.20 2.88 -3.49
CA GLN A 25 4.65 1.81 -2.57
C GLN A 25 5.10 0.53 -3.30
N GLY A 26 4.58 0.26 -4.49
CA GLY A 26 4.96 -0.90 -5.31
C GLY A 26 6.21 -0.69 -6.15
N ILE A 27 6.71 0.54 -6.27
CA ILE A 27 7.84 0.87 -7.13
C ILE A 27 9.16 0.63 -6.38
N ARG A 28 10.06 -0.14 -7.00
CA ARG A 28 11.42 -0.34 -6.49
C ARG A 28 12.24 0.94 -6.68
N THR A 29 12.51 1.66 -5.60
CA THR A 29 13.32 2.89 -5.58
C THR A 29 14.79 2.65 -5.21
N GLY A 30 15.19 1.38 -5.00
CA GLY A 30 16.54 0.99 -4.61
C GLY A 30 16.82 1.08 -3.11
N ARG A 31 15.95 1.75 -2.33
CA ARG A 31 15.94 1.68 -0.86
C ARG A 31 15.15 0.47 -0.39
N ALA A 32 15.57 -0.14 0.70
CA ALA A 32 14.84 -1.26 1.29
C ALA A 32 13.51 -0.75 1.87
N SER A 33 12.39 -1.27 1.38
CA SER A 33 11.04 -0.97 1.86
C SER A 33 10.29 -2.29 2.07
N THR A 34 9.70 -2.47 3.26
CA THR A 34 8.94 -3.67 3.61
C THR A 34 7.67 -3.81 2.76
N SER A 35 7.09 -2.69 2.33
CA SER A 35 5.84 -2.63 1.56
C SER A 35 5.90 -3.35 0.22
N LEU A 36 7.11 -3.55 -0.33
CA LEU A 36 7.34 -4.31 -1.56
C LEU A 36 7.09 -5.81 -1.40
N VAL A 37 7.33 -6.36 -0.21
CA VAL A 37 7.25 -7.80 0.07
C VAL A 37 5.90 -8.16 0.70
N GLU A 38 5.22 -7.19 1.33
CA GLU A 38 3.89 -7.34 1.94
C GLU A 38 2.79 -7.77 0.96
N ARG A 39 2.92 -7.46 -0.34
CA ARG A 39 1.95 -7.87 -1.39
C ARG A 39 2.17 -9.28 -1.93
N ILE A 40 3.22 -9.98 -1.49
CA ILE A 40 3.55 -11.33 -1.96
C ILE A 40 2.65 -12.35 -1.24
N HIS A 41 1.93 -13.12 -2.03
CA HIS A 41 1.14 -14.25 -1.54
C HIS A 41 1.99 -15.50 -1.62
N VAL A 42 2.05 -16.23 -0.52
CA VAL A 42 2.78 -17.51 -0.41
C VAL A 42 1.77 -18.61 -0.15
N GLU A 43 1.96 -19.73 -0.83
CA GLU A 43 1.15 -20.92 -0.58
C GLU A 43 1.53 -21.51 0.78
N TYR A 44 0.62 -21.41 1.73
CA TYR A 44 0.74 -21.98 3.06
C TYR A 44 -0.35 -23.03 3.24
N TYR A 45 0.06 -24.31 3.29
CA TYR A 45 -0.83 -25.47 3.39
C TYR A 45 -1.98 -25.46 2.36
N GLY A 46 -1.69 -25.14 1.10
CA GLY A 46 -2.68 -25.14 0.00
C GLY A 46 -3.58 -23.89 -0.07
N THR A 47 -3.35 -22.89 0.80
CA THR A 47 -4.04 -21.59 0.75
C THR A 47 -3.05 -20.47 0.43
N GLN A 48 -3.45 -19.53 -0.43
CA GLN A 48 -2.65 -18.33 -0.65
C GLN A 48 -2.79 -17.38 0.53
N THR A 49 -1.73 -17.28 1.33
CA THR A 49 -1.69 -16.43 2.52
C THR A 49 -0.69 -15.30 2.27
N PRO A 50 -1.02 -14.05 2.63
CA PRO A 50 -0.09 -12.94 2.48
C PRO A 50 1.11 -13.12 3.44
N LEU A 51 2.31 -12.84 2.95
CA LEU A 51 3.55 -13.11 3.68
C LEU A 51 3.65 -12.39 5.03
N ASN A 52 3.03 -11.20 5.15
CA ASN A 52 3.02 -10.41 6.38
C ASN A 52 2.32 -11.09 7.57
N GLN A 53 1.43 -12.07 7.33
CA GLN A 53 0.77 -12.86 8.38
C GLN A 53 1.60 -14.06 8.83
N LEU A 54 2.63 -14.43 8.06
CA LEU A 54 3.48 -15.59 8.31
C LEU A 54 4.81 -15.20 8.97
N ALA A 55 5.33 -14.01 8.69
CA ALA A 55 6.63 -13.56 9.18
C ALA A 55 6.66 -12.05 9.48
N GLY A 56 7.45 -11.67 10.49
CA GLY A 56 7.80 -10.27 10.75
C GLY A 56 8.87 -9.80 9.77
N ILE A 57 8.51 -8.88 8.87
CA ILE A 57 9.42 -8.30 7.88
C ILE A 57 9.97 -7.00 8.46
N SER A 58 11.28 -6.94 8.68
CA SER A 58 11.97 -5.71 9.11
C SER A 58 13.06 -5.34 8.11
N VAL A 59 13.32 -4.04 7.97
CA VAL A 59 14.47 -3.51 7.26
C VAL A 59 15.52 -3.17 8.32
N PRO A 60 16.64 -3.91 8.42
CA PRO A 60 17.61 -3.72 9.50
C PRO A 60 18.37 -2.38 9.43
N GLU A 61 18.59 -1.84 8.23
CA GLU A 61 19.28 -0.56 7.99
C GLU A 61 18.62 0.21 6.81
N PRO A 62 18.58 1.56 6.84
CA PRO A 62 17.84 2.39 5.89
C PRO A 62 18.43 2.50 4.47
#